data_AF-A0A1H3FRR9-F1
#
_entry.id   AF-A0A1H3FRR9-F1
#
_cell.length_a   1.000
_cell.length_b   1.000
_cell.length_c   1.000
_cell.angle_alpha   90.00
_cell.angle_beta   90.00
_cell.angle_gamma   90.00
#
_symmetry.space_group_name_H-M   'P 1'
#
loop_
_entity.id
_entity.type
_entity.pdbx_description
1 polymer ?
#
loop_
_entity_poly.entity_id
_entity_poly.type
_entity_poly.pdbx_seq_one_letter_code
_entity_poly.pdbx_strand_id
1 'polypeptide(L)'
;MADDNNINEIGPKDELIDAIAELDDEGDRVIELKDEETGETTKAVVESTFLFNGNNYVVLILDTDEKDEDGEIIQDYVIMRFVDKGGDVLLESIVEKEEDVIYDYYEKLCDELYGDDEESEDK
;
A
#
# COMPACT_ATOMS: atom_id res chain seq x y z
N MET A 1 34.27 31.28 -14.96
CA MET A 1 35.15 30.10 -14.88
C MET A 1 35.03 29.57 -13.46
N ALA A 2 34.28 28.51 -13.16
CA ALA A 2 33.64 27.52 -14.00
C ALA A 2 32.16 27.36 -13.59
N ASP A 3 31.34 27.20 -14.60
CA ASP A 3 30.03 26.61 -14.60
C ASP A 3 30.16 25.13 -14.21
N ASP A 4 29.39 24.65 -13.23
CA ASP A 4 29.03 23.24 -13.16
C ASP A 4 27.63 23.12 -12.58
N ASN A 5 26.70 22.92 -13.51
CA ASN A 5 25.33 22.53 -13.27
C ASN A 5 25.31 21.16 -12.59
N ASN A 6 24.77 21.09 -11.39
CA ASN A 6 24.10 19.87 -10.95
C ASN A 6 22.77 20.23 -10.28
N ILE A 7 21.92 20.88 -11.08
CA ILE A 7 20.48 20.78 -10.93
C ILE A 7 20.19 19.34 -11.37
N ASN A 8 20.31 18.39 -10.44
CA ASN A 8 19.76 17.08 -10.65
C ASN A 8 18.25 17.34 -10.77
N GLU A 9 17.72 17.17 -11.98
CA GLU A 9 16.29 17.17 -12.25
C GLU A 9 15.69 16.01 -11.45
N ILE A 10 15.34 16.27 -10.19
CA ILE A 10 14.49 15.38 -9.39
C ILE A 10 13.12 15.56 -10.01
N GLY A 11 12.83 14.74 -11.02
CA GLY A 11 11.48 14.64 -11.56
C GLY A 11 10.56 14.10 -10.46
N PRO A 12 9.24 14.36 -10.54
CA PRO A 12 8.25 13.89 -9.55
C PRO A 12 8.12 12.36 -9.46
N LYS A 13 8.97 11.61 -10.18
CA LYS A 13 8.98 10.14 -10.19
C LYS A 13 9.94 9.55 -9.16
N ASP A 14 11.02 10.23 -8.81
CA ASP A 14 12.00 9.69 -7.87
C ASP A 14 11.51 9.80 -6.41
N GLU A 15 10.77 10.86 -6.04
CA GLU A 15 10.23 11.00 -4.67
C GLU A 15 9.14 9.98 -4.33
N LEU A 16 8.34 9.56 -5.31
CA LEU A 16 7.37 8.47 -5.13
C LEU A 16 8.08 7.14 -4.88
N ILE A 17 9.19 6.90 -5.57
CA ILE A 17 9.98 5.67 -5.42
C ILE A 17 10.72 5.70 -4.09
N ASP A 18 11.26 6.84 -3.65
CA ASP A 18 11.85 6.98 -2.31
C ASP A 18 10.80 6.80 -1.21
N ALA A 19 9.61 7.41 -1.34
CA ALA A 19 8.53 7.24 -0.36
C ALA A 19 8.01 5.80 -0.32
N ILE A 20 7.89 5.11 -1.46
CA ILE A 20 7.48 3.71 -1.54
C ILE A 20 8.62 2.77 -1.08
N ALA A 21 9.87 3.07 -1.40
CA ALA A 21 11.03 2.30 -0.94
C ALA A 21 11.28 2.48 0.56
N GLU A 22 10.98 3.64 1.14
CA GLU A 22 10.95 3.84 2.58
C GLU A 22 9.79 3.08 3.26
N LEU A 23 8.72 2.74 2.53
CA LEU A 23 7.60 1.94 3.03
C LEU A 23 7.87 0.43 3.00
N ASP A 24 8.80 -0.04 2.17
CA ASP A 24 9.17 -1.46 1.99
C ASP A 24 10.16 -1.97 3.08
N ASP A 25 10.68 -1.07 3.93
CA ASP A 25 11.69 -1.38 4.97
C ASP A 25 11.04 -2.02 6.21
N GLU A 26 10.88 -3.35 6.18
CA GLU A 26 10.66 -4.30 7.30
C GLU A 26 10.09 -3.73 8.63
N GLY A 27 8.85 -3.25 8.62
CA GLY A 27 8.11 -2.98 9.86
C GLY A 27 6.71 -2.39 9.67
N ASP A 28 5.76 -2.83 10.49
CA ASP A 28 4.39 -2.28 10.62
C ASP A 28 4.40 -0.74 10.64
N ARG A 29 4.20 -0.13 9.47
CA ARG A 29 4.28 1.32 9.30
C ARG A 29 2.88 1.89 9.37
N VAL A 30 2.56 2.50 10.50
CA VAL A 30 1.25 3.13 10.72
C VAL A 30 1.22 4.49 10.01
N ILE A 31 0.34 4.62 9.03
CA ILE A 31 0.03 5.88 8.35
C ILE A 31 -1.27 6.49 8.90
N GLU A 32 -1.39 7.81 8.83
CA GLU A 32 -2.62 8.53 9.18
C GLU A 32 -3.28 8.99 7.89
N LEU A 33 -4.39 8.34 7.53
CA LEU A 33 -5.25 8.74 6.43
C LEU A 33 -6.12 9.89 6.91
N LYS A 34 -6.17 10.97 6.14
CA LYS A 34 -7.07 12.08 6.41
C LYS A 34 -8.08 12.18 5.28
N ASP A 35 -9.35 12.07 5.62
CA ASP A 35 -10.42 12.32 4.68
C ASP A 35 -10.49 13.82 4.36
N GLU A 36 -10.47 14.19 3.08
CA GLU A 36 -10.50 15.60 2.66
C GLU A 36 -11.91 16.20 2.80
N GLU A 37 -12.96 15.38 2.72
CA GLU A 37 -14.36 15.82 2.77
C GLU A 37 -14.84 16.05 4.21
N THR A 38 -14.53 15.12 5.12
CA THR A 38 -14.97 15.15 6.52
C THR A 38 -13.89 15.71 7.45
N GLY A 39 -12.61 15.63 7.07
CA GLY A 39 -11.48 16.01 7.91
C GLY A 39 -11.15 14.98 9.00
N GLU A 40 -11.81 13.83 9.00
CA GLU A 40 -11.54 12.73 9.94
C GLU A 40 -10.20 12.09 9.62
N THR A 41 -9.45 11.77 10.68
CA THR A 41 -8.18 11.05 10.56
C THR A 41 -8.35 9.62 11.05
N THR A 42 -7.98 8.68 10.19
CA THR A 42 -8.03 7.25 10.46
C THR A 42 -6.62 6.69 10.38
N LYS A 43 -6.24 5.91 11.39
CA LYS A 43 -4.94 5.24 11.38
C LYS A 43 -5.07 3.94 10.60
N ALA A 44 -4.11 3.71 9.72
CA ALA A 44 -4.02 2.49 8.95
C ALA A 44 -2.59 1.95 9.05
N VAL A 45 -2.44 0.64 9.15
CA VAL A 45 -1.13 -0.02 9.11
C VAL A 45 -0.86 -0.46 7.69
N VAL A 46 0.29 -0.09 7.15
CA VAL A 46 0.75 -0.59 5.84
C VAL A 46 1.21 -2.03 6.04
N GLU A 47 0.49 -2.97 5.43
CA GLU A 47 0.82 -4.39 5.46
C GLU A 47 1.78 -4.75 4.34
N SER A 48 1.42 -4.41 3.09
CA SER A 48 2.24 -4.69 1.92
C SER A 48 1.98 -3.72 0.78
N THR A 49 2.92 -3.66 -0.17
CA THR A 49 2.76 -2.90 -1.42
C THR A 49 3.05 -3.78 -2.62
N PHE A 50 2.31 -3.59 -3.72
CA PHE A 50 2.50 -4.39 -4.93
C PHE A 50 2.24 -3.59 -6.20
N LEU A 51 2.92 -3.98 -7.27
CA LEU A 51 2.76 -3.39 -8.59
C LEU A 51 1.78 -4.24 -9.41
N PHE A 52 0.68 -3.64 -9.86
CA PHE A 52 -0.27 -4.28 -10.76
C PHE A 52 -0.62 -3.36 -11.92
N ASN A 53 -0.54 -3.88 -13.15
CA ASN A 53 -0.88 -3.15 -14.37
C ASN A 53 -0.17 -1.77 -14.53
N GLY A 54 1.04 -1.64 -14.00
CA GLY A 54 1.83 -0.40 -14.03
C GLY A 54 1.45 0.65 -12.98
N ASN A 55 0.52 0.33 -12.07
CA ASN A 55 0.16 1.15 -10.93
C ASN A 55 0.65 0.50 -9.63
N ASN A 56 1.03 1.31 -8.66
CA ASN A 56 1.39 0.85 -7.32
C ASN A 56 0.15 0.83 -6.43
N TYR A 57 -0.05 -0.29 -5.74
CA TYR A 57 -1.11 -0.50 -4.78
C TYR A 57 -0.51 -0.75 -3.40
N VAL A 58 -1.27 -0.42 -2.37
CA VAL A 58 -0.94 -0.65 -0.98
C VAL A 58 -2.09 -1.36 -0.29
N VAL A 59 -1.74 -2.32 0.56
CA VAL A 59 -2.65 -3.00 1.45
C VAL A 59 -2.55 -2.37 2.82
N LEU A 60 -3.69 -1.91 3.32
CA LEU A 60 -3.83 -1.17 4.55
C LEU A 60 -4.72 -1.92 5.51
N ILE A 61 -4.26 -2.14 6.73
CA ILE A 61 -5.06 -2.70 7.82
C ILE A 61 -5.63 -1.54 8.65
N LEU A 62 -6.94 -1.53 8.79
CA LEU A 62 -7.72 -0.55 9.53
C LEU A 62 -8.29 -1.22 10.78
N ASP A 63 -8.13 -0.57 11.92
CA ASP A 63 -8.85 -0.95 13.13
C ASP A 63 -10.32 -0.54 12.99
N THR A 64 -11.23 -1.52 13.06
CA THR A 64 -12.67 -1.22 13.09
C THR A 64 -13.11 -0.82 14.50
N ASP A 65 -14.29 -0.20 14.63
CA ASP A 65 -14.89 0.05 15.96
C ASP A 65 -15.51 -1.24 16.55
N GLU A 66 -15.54 -2.33 15.77
CA GLU A 66 -16.08 -3.62 16.18
C GLU A 66 -15.02 -4.46 16.90
N LYS A 67 -15.50 -5.33 17.79
CA LYS A 67 -14.66 -6.24 18.57
C LYS A 67 -15.15 -7.66 18.43
N ASP A 68 -14.21 -8.59 18.32
CA ASP A 68 -14.52 -10.01 18.24
C ASP A 68 -15.01 -10.55 19.61
N GLU A 69 -15.38 -11.83 19.68
CA GLU A 69 -15.92 -12.46 20.89
C GLU A 69 -14.94 -12.43 22.08
N ASP A 70 -13.63 -12.32 21.80
CA ASP A 70 -12.57 -12.18 22.81
C ASP A 70 -12.31 -10.71 23.23
N GLY A 71 -12.99 -9.73 22.62
CA GLY A 71 -12.84 -8.30 22.92
C GLY A 71 -11.65 -7.62 22.25
N GLU A 72 -10.97 -8.33 21.35
CA GLU A 72 -9.93 -7.82 20.45
C GLU A 72 -10.59 -6.97 19.34
N ILE A 73 -9.89 -5.93 18.87
CA ILE A 73 -10.38 -5.07 17.78
C ILE A 73 -10.37 -5.88 16.48
N ILE A 74 -11.49 -5.88 15.76
CA ILE A 74 -11.54 -6.51 14.43
C ILE A 74 -10.77 -5.61 13.47
N GLN A 75 -9.82 -6.20 12.77
CA GLN A 75 -9.02 -5.53 11.76
C GLN A 75 -9.59 -5.84 10.38
N ASP A 76 -9.80 -4.80 9.59
CA ASP A 76 -10.25 -4.90 8.20
C ASP A 76 -9.11 -4.49 7.27
N TYR A 77 -8.96 -5.15 6.13
CA TYR A 77 -7.90 -4.81 5.18
C TYR A 77 -8.49 -4.23 3.90
N VAL A 78 -7.91 -3.13 3.42
CA VAL A 78 -8.33 -2.46 2.20
C VAL A 78 -7.15 -2.24 1.28
N ILE A 79 -7.37 -2.46 -0.02
CA ILE A 79 -6.36 -2.19 -1.04
C ILE A 79 -6.65 -0.83 -1.67
N MET A 80 -5.67 0.06 -1.66
CA MET A 80 -5.75 1.38 -2.28
C MET A 80 -4.64 1.58 -3.31
N ARG A 81 -4.87 2.49 -4.28
CA ARG A 81 -3.90 2.83 -5.31
C ARG A 81 -3.17 4.12 -4.96
N PHE A 82 -1.87 4.15 -5.13
CA PHE A 82 -1.10 5.40 -5.09
C PHE A 82 -1.36 6.25 -6.33
N VAL A 83 -1.65 7.53 -6.10
CA VAL A 83 -1.88 8.53 -7.16
C VAL A 83 -1.05 9.76 -6.84
N ASP A 84 -0.15 10.13 -7.76
CA ASP A 84 0.52 11.43 -7.69
C ASP A 84 -0.40 12.52 -8.21
N LYS A 85 -0.60 13.56 -7.39
CA LYS A 85 -1.21 14.81 -7.83
C LYS A 85 -0.27 15.98 -7.56
N GLY A 86 0.75 16.09 -8.40
CA GLY A 86 1.58 17.30 -8.44
C GLY A 86 2.60 17.40 -7.32
N GLY A 87 3.18 16.26 -6.94
CA GLY A 87 4.19 16.16 -5.87
C GLY A 87 3.62 15.67 -4.53
N ASP A 88 2.30 15.63 -4.38
CA ASP A 88 1.62 15.01 -3.25
C ASP A 88 1.20 13.57 -3.60
N VAL A 89 1.60 12.62 -2.76
CA VAL A 89 1.21 11.22 -2.87
C VAL A 89 -0.14 11.02 -2.19
N LEU A 90 -1.15 10.69 -2.97
CA LEU A 90 -2.50 10.42 -2.49
C LEU A 90 -2.83 8.94 -2.62
N LEU A 91 -3.73 8.48 -1.76
CA LEU A 91 -4.32 7.15 -1.83
C LEU A 91 -5.74 7.28 -2.38
N GLU A 92 -6.02 6.55 -3.44
CA GLU A 92 -7.34 6.50 -4.07
C GLU A 92 -7.89 5.08 -3.95
N SER A 93 -9.15 4.96 -3.55
CA SER A 93 -9.85 3.68 -3.52
C SER A 93 -9.93 3.07 -4.92
N ILE A 94 -9.85 1.75 -4.99
CA ILE A 94 -9.99 1.03 -6.24
C ILE A 94 -11.44 1.17 -6.75
N VAL A 95 -11.60 1.25 -8.07
CA VAL A 95 -12.93 1.23 -8.68
C VAL A 95 -13.53 -0.19 -8.59
N GLU A 96 -14.80 -0.31 -8.21
CA GLU A 96 -15.51 -1.60 -8.03
C GLU A 96 -15.32 -2.58 -9.20
N LYS A 97 -15.15 -2.07 -10.43
CA LYS A 97 -14.96 -2.88 -11.63
C LYS A 97 -13.61 -3.62 -11.67
N GLU A 98 -12.59 -3.07 -11.04
CA GLU A 98 -11.23 -3.62 -11.01
C GLU A 98 -10.88 -4.25 -9.66
N GLU A 99 -11.67 -3.97 -8.63
CA GLU A 99 -11.51 -4.48 -7.27
C GLU A 99 -11.35 -6.00 -7.24
N ASP A 100 -12.32 -6.75 -7.80
CA ASP A 100 -12.30 -8.22 -7.83
C ASP A 100 -11.00 -8.79 -8.40
N VAL A 101 -10.47 -8.17 -9.46
CA VAL A 101 -9.23 -8.63 -10.13
C VAL A 101 -7.99 -8.30 -9.31
N ILE A 102 -7.99 -7.15 -8.64
CA ILE A 102 -6.85 -6.71 -7.82
C ILE A 102 -6.77 -7.52 -6.53
N TYR A 103 -7.92 -7.79 -5.89
CA TYR A 103 -8.00 -8.66 -4.72
C TYR A 103 -7.61 -10.10 -5.08
N ASP A 104 -8.14 -10.67 -6.17
CA ASP A 104 -7.73 -12.01 -6.66
C ASP A 104 -6.23 -12.09 -6.99
N TYR A 105 -5.65 -11.02 -7.54
CA TYR A 105 -4.20 -10.96 -7.78
C TYR A 105 -3.41 -10.89 -6.47
N TYR A 106 -3.86 -10.10 -5.50
CA TYR A 106 -3.21 -10.00 -4.19
C TYR A 106 -3.28 -11.32 -3.42
N GLU A 107 -4.43 -11.99 -3.41
CA GLU A 107 -4.58 -13.32 -2.81
C GLU A 107 -3.61 -14.32 -3.42
N LYS A 108 -3.45 -14.31 -4.75
CA LYS A 108 -2.45 -15.14 -5.44
C LYS A 108 -1.02 -14.78 -5.07
N LEU A 109 -0.70 -13.50 -4.93
CA LEU A 109 0.62 -13.07 -4.46
C LEU A 109 0.90 -13.58 -3.05
N CYS A 110 -0.08 -13.50 -2.15
CA CYS A 110 0.03 -14.04 -0.80
C CYS A 110 0.20 -15.57 -0.83
N ASP A 111 -0.56 -16.28 -1.66
CA ASP A 111 -0.41 -17.72 -1.86
C ASP A 111 0.97 -18.08 -2.44
N GLU A 112 1.53 -17.28 -3.35
CA GLU A 112 2.88 -17.53 -3.87
C GLU A 112 3.98 -17.20 -2.85
N LEU A 113 3.80 -16.18 -2.01
CA LEU A 113 4.78 -15.74 -1.02
C LEU A 113 4.75 -16.56 0.27
N TYR A 114 3.57 -17.01 0.69
CA TYR A 114 3.34 -17.73 1.95
C TYR A 114 2.87 -19.17 1.75
N GLY A 115 2.44 -19.57 0.55
CA GLY A 115 1.98 -20.92 0.21
C GLY A 115 3.10 -21.87 -0.23
N ASP A 116 4.36 -21.44 -0.32
CA ASP A 116 5.52 -22.34 -0.49
C ASP A 116 5.96 -23.01 0.84
N ASP A 117 5.06 -23.12 1.84
CA ASP A 117 5.22 -24.00 3.01
C ASP A 117 4.18 -25.14 3.02
N GLU A 118 3.40 -25.34 1.95
CA GLU A 118 2.64 -26.58 1.75
C GLU A 118 3.46 -27.56 0.89
N GLU A 119 4.40 -28.22 1.58
CA GLU A 119 4.73 -29.62 1.37
C GLU A 119 4.88 -30.05 -0.10
N SER A 120 6.08 -29.84 -0.67
CA SER A 120 6.61 -30.84 -1.60
C SER A 120 6.79 -32.17 -0.86
N GLU A 121 5.69 -32.88 -0.60
CA GLU A 121 5.69 -34.34 -0.40
C GLU A 121 6.01 -34.96 -1.77
N ASP A 122 7.31 -34.94 -2.09
CA ASP A 122 7.90 -35.79 -3.11
C ASP A 122 7.55 -37.26 -2.76
N LYS A 123 6.71 -37.87 -3.59
CA LYS A 123 6.74 -39.28 -4.06
C LYS A 123 7.11 -40.42 -3.11
#